data_AF-A0A522VZ21-F1
#
_entry.id   AF-A0A522VZ21-F1
#
_cell.length_a   1.000
_cell.length_b   1.000
_cell.length_c   1.000
_cell.angle_alpha   90.00
_cell.angle_beta   90.00
_cell.angle_gamma   90.00
#
_symmetry.space_group_name_H-M   'P 1'
#
loop_
_entity.id
_entity.type
_entity.pdbx_description
1 polymer ?
#
loop_
_entity_poly.entity_id
_entity_poly.type
_entity_poly.pdbx_seq_one_letter_code
_entity_poly.pdbx_strand_id
1 'polypeptide(L)'
;ERPVPGRVYVAPIEKHIALIHGRLAIVDTPAVCGQKPSGTVLFSSLARALGNKAVGVVLTGMGADGSEGLNDMYKAGGYTIAEDSSTCVVFGMPSAAAKIGAVREMLPLPAISGRLRDLAGAGGAA
;
A
#
# COMPACT_ATOMS: atom_id res chain seq x y z
N GLU A 1 6.37 15.41 -7.28
CA GLU A 1 7.67 15.68 -6.63
C GLU A 1 8.44 14.39 -6.38
N ARG A 2 9.76 14.43 -6.12
CA ARG A 2 10.53 13.22 -5.75
C ARG A 2 10.28 12.92 -4.26
N PRO A 3 9.88 11.69 -3.88
CA PRO A 3 9.72 11.35 -2.47
C PRO A 3 11.08 11.38 -1.76
N VAL A 4 11.10 11.88 -0.52
CA VAL A 4 12.30 11.96 0.33
C VAL A 4 12.05 11.28 1.68
N PRO A 5 13.09 10.74 2.34
CA PRO A 5 12.98 10.19 3.69
C PRO A 5 12.45 11.23 4.70
N GLY A 6 11.76 10.75 5.74
CA GLY A 6 11.23 11.60 6.82
C GLY A 6 10.00 12.43 6.43
N ARG A 7 9.38 12.16 5.28
CA ARG A 7 8.19 12.89 4.81
C ARG A 7 7.03 11.93 4.51
N VAL A 8 5.84 12.33 4.98
CA VAL A 8 4.57 11.64 4.68
C VAL A 8 3.83 12.42 3.61
N TYR A 9 3.35 11.71 2.59
CA TYR A 9 2.58 12.28 1.49
C TYR A 9 1.16 11.73 1.55
N VAL A 10 0.18 12.63 1.49
CA VAL A 10 -1.24 12.27 1.52
C VAL A 10 -1.84 12.59 0.16
N ALA A 11 -2.62 11.65 -0.37
CA ALA A 11 -3.29 11.84 -1.65
C ALA A 11 -4.29 13.02 -1.55
N PRO A 12 -4.35 13.92 -2.55
CA PRO A 12 -5.38 14.95 -2.59
C PRO A 12 -6.76 14.34 -2.83
N ILE A 13 -7.79 15.07 -2.41
CA ILE A 13 -9.20 14.71 -2.63
C ILE A 13 -9.50 14.70 -4.14
N GLU A 14 -10.35 13.77 -4.59
CA GLU A 14 -10.81 13.64 -5.99
C GLU A 14 -9.70 13.43 -7.04
N LYS A 15 -8.47 13.10 -6.64
CA LYS A 15 -7.38 12.76 -7.57
C LYS A 15 -6.54 11.61 -7.06
N HIS A 16 -5.95 10.84 -7.97
CA HIS A 16 -5.03 9.78 -7.60
C HIS A 16 -3.62 10.32 -7.38
N ILE A 17 -2.84 9.60 -6.59
CA ILE A 17 -1.39 9.77 -6.51
C ILE A 17 -0.73 8.48 -7.01
N ALA A 18 0.30 8.61 -7.83
CA ALA A 18 1.05 7.49 -8.38
C ALA A 18 2.55 7.82 -8.42
N LEU A 19 3.39 6.79 -8.33
CA LEU A 19 4.83 6.91 -8.57
C LEU A 19 5.11 6.65 -10.05
N ILE A 20 5.58 7.68 -10.77
CA ILE A 20 5.86 7.63 -12.20
C ILE A 20 7.28 8.18 -12.43
N HIS A 21 8.15 7.39 -13.06
CA HIS A 21 9.56 7.76 -13.29
C HIS A 21 10.27 8.28 -12.02
N GLY A 22 10.04 7.63 -10.87
CA GLY A 22 10.64 8.02 -9.58
C GLY A 22 10.08 9.29 -8.95
N ARG A 23 8.97 9.84 -9.47
CA ARG A 23 8.29 11.03 -8.94
C ARG A 23 6.86 10.70 -8.56
N LEU A 24 6.43 11.17 -7.39
CA LEU A 24 5.02 11.24 -7.03
C LEU A 24 4.34 12.24 -7.96
N ALA A 25 3.32 11.78 -8.68
CA ALA A 25 2.53 12.57 -9.60
C ALA A 25 1.06 12.48 -9.21
N ILE A 26 0.35 13.59 -9.38
CA ILE A 26 -1.11 13.60 -9.30
C ILE A 26 -1.64 13.17 -10.66
N VAL A 27 -2.56 12.20 -10.64
CA VAL A 27 -3.14 11.61 -11.83
C VAL A 27 -4.65 11.79 -11.79
N ASP A 28 -5.20 12.35 -12.85
CA ASP A 28 -6.62 12.64 -12.99
C ASP A 28 -7.27 11.65 -13.97
N THR A 29 -7.33 10.40 -13.54
CA THR A 29 -8.03 9.32 -14.26
C THR A 29 -9.40 9.06 -13.63
N PRO A 30 -10.29 8.31 -14.32
CA PRO A 30 -11.53 7.83 -13.70
C PRO A 30 -11.29 7.05 -12.41
N ALA A 31 -12.31 7.00 -11.55
CA ALA A 31 -12.26 6.28 -10.29
C ALA A 31 -11.96 4.78 -10.49
N VAL A 32 -11.18 4.21 -9.57
CA VAL A 32 -10.82 2.79 -9.56
C VAL A 32 -11.44 2.17 -8.31
N CYS A 33 -12.12 1.03 -8.46
CA CYS A 33 -12.92 0.42 -7.39
C CYS A 33 -13.98 1.39 -6.80
N GLY A 34 -14.45 2.36 -7.60
CA GLY A 34 -15.35 3.42 -7.14
C GLY A 34 -14.69 4.46 -6.22
N GLN A 35 -13.36 4.46 -6.08
CA GLN A 35 -12.61 5.35 -5.21
C GLN A 35 -11.73 6.32 -6.01
N LYS A 36 -11.64 7.57 -5.53
CA LYS A 36 -10.75 8.60 -6.04
C LYS A 36 -10.42 9.61 -4.90
N PRO A 37 -9.29 9.48 -4.20
CA PRO A 37 -8.12 8.64 -4.49
C PRO A 37 -8.38 7.13 -4.32
N SER A 38 -7.55 6.31 -4.98
CA SER A 38 -7.61 4.84 -4.88
C SER A 38 -6.26 4.29 -4.45
N GLY A 39 -6.26 3.43 -3.44
CA GLY A 39 -5.11 2.67 -2.98
C GLY A 39 -4.60 1.69 -4.04
N THR A 40 -5.49 1.13 -4.86
CA THR A 40 -5.10 0.27 -5.98
C THR A 40 -4.18 1.01 -6.94
N VAL A 41 -4.53 2.24 -7.34
CA VAL A 41 -3.69 3.05 -8.25
C VAL A 41 -2.32 3.33 -7.65
N LEU A 42 -2.27 3.67 -6.36
CA LEU A 42 -1.01 3.91 -5.65
C LEU A 42 -0.15 2.65 -5.63
N PHE A 43 -0.67 1.53 -5.14
CA PHE A 43 0.11 0.29 -4.99
C PHE A 43 0.56 -0.29 -6.33
N SER A 44 -0.29 -0.33 -7.35
CA SER A 44 0.11 -0.78 -8.69
C SER A 44 1.19 0.11 -9.32
N SER A 45 1.22 1.40 -9.01
CA SER A 45 2.32 2.28 -9.45
C SER A 45 3.62 2.00 -8.70
N LEU A 46 3.56 1.74 -7.38
CA LEU A 46 4.72 1.38 -6.57
C LEU A 46 5.29 0.01 -6.96
N ALA A 47 4.43 -0.98 -7.22
CA ALA A 47 4.83 -2.31 -7.67
C ALA A 47 5.67 -2.23 -8.95
N ARG A 48 5.19 -1.49 -9.96
CA ARG A 48 5.91 -1.28 -11.23
C ARG A 48 7.21 -0.51 -11.08
N ALA A 49 7.23 0.50 -10.20
CA ALA A 49 8.38 1.39 -10.06
C ALA A 49 9.48 0.86 -9.14
N LEU A 50 9.14 0.06 -8.13
CA LEU A 50 10.05 -0.32 -7.03
C LEU A 50 10.19 -1.84 -6.85
N GLY A 51 9.25 -2.65 -7.33
CA GLY A 51 9.24 -4.11 -7.14
C GLY A 51 9.44 -4.51 -5.69
N ASN A 52 10.46 -5.32 -5.43
CA ASN A 52 10.80 -5.82 -4.09
C ASN A 52 11.30 -4.76 -3.09
N LYS A 53 11.52 -3.52 -3.52
CA LYS A 53 11.92 -2.40 -2.65
C LYS A 53 10.73 -1.69 -2.01
N ALA A 54 9.50 -2.06 -2.37
CA ALA A 54 8.30 -1.45 -1.81
C ALA A 54 7.69 -2.31 -0.69
N VAL A 55 7.11 -1.61 0.30
CA VAL A 55 6.27 -2.21 1.33
C VAL A 55 4.87 -1.62 1.20
N GLY A 56 3.86 -2.47 1.09
CA GLY A 56 2.45 -2.11 0.99
C GLY A 56 1.72 -2.50 2.26
N VAL A 57 0.85 -1.62 2.76
CA VAL A 57 0.07 -1.87 3.98
C VAL A 57 -1.38 -1.50 3.72
N VAL A 58 -2.30 -2.45 3.89
CA VAL A 58 -3.75 -2.21 3.89
C VAL A 58 -4.26 -2.19 5.32
N LEU A 59 -4.87 -1.09 5.74
CA LEU A 59 -5.47 -0.93 7.06
C LEU A 59 -7.00 -1.11 7.02
N THR A 60 -7.64 -1.02 8.18
CA THR A 60 -9.09 -1.02 8.35
C THR A 60 -9.81 -0.12 7.35
N GLY A 61 -10.95 -0.58 6.85
CA GLY A 61 -11.81 0.17 5.94
C GLY A 61 -12.80 -0.73 5.21
N MET A 62 -13.78 -0.10 4.57
CA MET A 62 -14.83 -0.80 3.82
C MET A 62 -14.40 -1.08 2.38
N GLY A 63 -14.95 -2.15 1.79
CA GLY A 63 -14.76 -2.46 0.38
C GLY A 63 -13.48 -3.23 0.10
N ALA A 64 -12.94 -3.06 -1.11
CA ALA A 64 -11.80 -3.84 -1.60
C ALA A 64 -10.71 -2.97 -2.26
N ASP A 65 -10.80 -1.64 -2.16
CA ASP A 65 -9.77 -0.76 -2.71
C ASP A 65 -8.40 -1.05 -2.07
N GLY A 66 -7.36 -1.03 -2.90
CA GLY A 66 -6.02 -1.45 -2.52
C GLY A 66 -5.74 -2.95 -2.70
N SER A 67 -6.74 -3.82 -2.75
CA SER A 67 -6.50 -5.28 -2.81
C SER A 67 -5.71 -5.70 -4.05
N GLU A 68 -6.18 -5.32 -5.25
CA GLU A 68 -5.50 -5.67 -6.51
C GLU A 68 -4.13 -5.01 -6.61
N GLY A 69 -4.01 -3.74 -6.17
CA GLY A 69 -2.71 -3.07 -6.18
C GLY A 69 -1.72 -3.71 -5.19
N LEU A 70 -2.20 -4.18 -4.04
CA LEU A 70 -1.37 -4.94 -3.09
C LEU A 70 -0.95 -6.29 -3.68
N ASN A 71 -1.82 -6.94 -4.45
CA ASN A 71 -1.49 -8.16 -5.19
C ASN A 71 -0.40 -7.93 -6.23
N ASP A 72 -0.46 -6.80 -6.94
CA ASP A 72 0.62 -6.39 -7.87
C ASP A 72 1.94 -6.22 -7.12
N MET A 73 1.91 -5.61 -5.92
CA MET A 73 3.11 -5.48 -5.08
C MET A 73 3.65 -6.86 -4.65
N TYR A 74 2.78 -7.76 -4.21
CA TYR A 74 3.15 -9.12 -3.83
C TYR A 74 3.81 -9.87 -4.99
N LYS A 75 3.20 -9.84 -6.17
CA LYS A 75 3.73 -10.48 -7.40
C LYS A 75 5.05 -9.88 -7.85
N ALA A 76 5.26 -8.59 -7.63
CA ALA A 76 6.51 -7.89 -7.93
C ALA A 76 7.61 -8.13 -6.86
N GLY A 77 7.34 -8.95 -5.84
CA GLY A 77 8.28 -9.29 -4.76
C GLY A 77 8.31 -8.29 -3.61
N GLY A 78 7.43 -7.28 -3.62
CA GLY A 78 7.25 -6.33 -2.52
C GLY A 78 6.73 -7.00 -1.26
N TYR A 79 6.97 -6.38 -0.11
CA TYR A 79 6.45 -6.88 1.17
C TYR A 79 5.05 -6.34 1.40
N THR A 80 4.07 -7.20 1.69
CA THR A 80 2.67 -6.79 1.82
C THR A 80 2.10 -7.17 3.17
N ILE A 81 1.52 -6.17 3.86
CA ILE A 81 0.95 -6.31 5.20
C ILE A 81 -0.53 -5.94 5.12
N ALA A 82 -1.36 -6.65 5.87
CA ALA A 82 -2.73 -6.22 6.14
C ALA A 82 -2.96 -6.12 7.65
N GLU A 83 -3.81 -5.18 8.06
CA GLU A 83 -4.23 -5.08 9.45
C GLU A 83 -5.05 -6.31 9.86
N ASP A 84 -4.71 -6.87 11.01
CA ASP A 84 -5.43 -7.99 11.59
C ASP A 84 -6.83 -7.61 12.07
N SER A 85 -7.76 -8.55 11.98
CA SER A 85 -9.15 -8.35 12.40
C SER A 85 -9.30 -7.95 13.87
N SER A 86 -8.36 -8.29 14.74
CA SER A 86 -8.38 -7.95 16.17
C SER A 86 -8.32 -6.44 16.46
N THR A 87 -7.81 -5.63 15.54
CA THR A 87 -7.73 -4.16 15.71
C THR A 87 -8.52 -3.37 14.69
N CYS A 88 -9.04 -4.03 13.65
CA CYS A 88 -9.84 -3.37 12.63
C CYS A 88 -11.17 -2.88 13.18
N VAL A 89 -11.55 -1.65 12.84
CA VAL A 89 -12.93 -1.16 13.04
C VAL A 89 -13.86 -1.78 11.99
N VAL A 90 -13.40 -1.84 10.73
CA VAL A 90 -14.09 -2.49 9.61
C VAL A 90 -13.09 -3.38 8.89
N PHE A 91 -13.24 -4.69 9.03
CA PHE A 91 -12.38 -5.69 8.41
C PHE A 91 -12.81 -5.99 6.95
N GLY A 92 -13.00 -4.92 6.15
CA GLY A 92 -13.38 -5.02 4.73
C GLY A 92 -12.16 -5.13 3.83
N MET A 93 -11.41 -4.04 3.68
CA MET A 93 -10.24 -3.98 2.79
C MET A 93 -9.16 -5.00 3.18
N PRO A 94 -8.78 -5.17 4.47
CA PRO A 94 -7.80 -6.20 4.84
C PRO A 94 -8.26 -7.62 4.48
N SER A 95 -9.55 -7.93 4.69
CA SER A 95 -10.13 -9.22 4.32
C SER A 95 -10.15 -9.44 2.80
N ALA A 96 -10.48 -8.40 2.02
CA ALA A 96 -10.49 -8.46 0.57
C ALA A 96 -9.09 -8.76 0.00
N ALA A 97 -8.06 -8.08 0.51
CA ALA A 97 -6.67 -8.32 0.13
C ALA A 97 -6.21 -9.75 0.50
N ALA A 98 -6.60 -10.23 1.69
CA ALA A 98 -6.27 -11.57 2.15
C ALA A 98 -6.88 -12.67 1.28
N LYS A 99 -8.17 -12.52 0.91
CA LYS A 99 -8.91 -13.49 0.11
C LYS A 99 -8.29 -13.76 -1.25
N ILE A 100 -7.62 -12.77 -1.83
CA ILE A 100 -6.94 -12.91 -3.13
C ILE A 100 -5.46 -13.31 -3.00
N GLY A 101 -4.99 -13.62 -1.80
CA GLY A 101 -3.60 -14.01 -1.55
C GLY A 101 -2.58 -12.87 -1.62
N ALA A 102 -3.03 -11.62 -1.54
CA ALA A 102 -2.15 -10.45 -1.67
C ALA A 102 -1.34 -10.13 -0.39
N VAL A 103 -1.60 -10.82 0.71
CA VAL A 103 -1.07 -10.49 2.03
C VAL A 103 0.01 -11.49 2.43
N ARG A 104 1.24 -11.02 2.66
CA ARG A 104 2.33 -11.83 3.21
C ARG A 104 2.24 -11.96 4.72
N GLU A 105 1.82 -10.91 5.41
CA GLU A 105 1.77 -10.87 6.87
C GLU A 105 0.51 -10.12 7.35
N MET A 106 -0.24 -10.71 8.29
CA MET A 106 -1.30 -10.01 9.01
C MET A 106 -0.82 -9.60 10.38
N LEU A 107 -1.03 -8.33 10.75
CA LEU A 107 -0.53 -7.79 12.01
C LEU A 107 -1.58 -6.89 12.69
N PRO A 108 -1.74 -6.99 14.03
CA PRO A 108 -2.46 -5.99 14.80
C PRO A 108 -1.85 -4.59 14.58
N LEU A 109 -2.69 -3.55 14.54
CA LEU A 109 -2.27 -2.17 14.26
C LEU A 109 -1.03 -1.69 15.06
N PRO A 110 -0.89 -1.95 16.38
CA PRO A 110 0.30 -1.54 17.13
C PRO A 110 1.61 -2.17 16.65
N ALA A 111 1.56 -3.37 16.06
CA ALA A 111 2.74 -4.11 15.60
C ALA A 111 3.25 -3.64 14.23
N ILE A 112 2.39 -3.03 13.40
CA ILE A 112 2.71 -2.62 12.04
C ILE A 112 3.88 -1.62 12.02
N SER A 113 3.90 -0.65 12.93
CA SER A 113 4.96 0.38 12.96
C SER A 113 6.35 -0.20 13.24
N GLY A 114 6.44 -1.17 14.17
CA GLY A 114 7.68 -1.89 14.46
C GLY A 114 8.15 -2.68 13.24
N ARG A 115 7.23 -3.41 12.61
CA ARG A 115 7.53 -4.19 11.41
C ARG A 115 8.04 -3.33 10.26
N LEU A 116 7.44 -2.16 10.02
CA LEU A 116 7.91 -1.22 9.00
C LEU A 116 9.34 -0.74 9.26
N ARG A 117 9.73 -0.50 10.53
CA ARG A 117 11.11 -0.13 10.88
C ARG A 117 12.08 -1.26 10.60
N ASP A 118 11.73 -2.50 10.93
CA ASP A 118 12.59 -3.67 10.68
C ASP A 118 12.83 -3.86 9.18
N LEU A 119 11.78 -3.75 8.37
CA LEU A 119 11.85 -3.88 6.91
C LEU A 119 12.66 -2.75 6.27
N ALA A 120 12.55 -1.51 6.79
CA ALA A 120 13.32 -0.38 6.30
C ALA A 120 14.80 -0.44 6.73
N GLY A 121 15.10 -0.95 7.92
CA GLY A 121 16.45 -1.07 8.46
C GLY A 121 17.26 -2.23 7.89
N ALA A 122 16.60 -3.31 7.44
CA ALA A 122 17.26 -4.48 6.87
C ALA A 122 18.00 -4.22 5.55
N GLY A 123 17.76 -3.08 4.88
CA GLY A 123 18.43 -2.68 3.65
C GLY A 123 19.66 -1.76 3.82
N GLY A 124 20.04 -1.44 5.07
CA GLY A 124 21.12 -0.50 5.38
C GLY A 124 22.47 -1.14 5.75
N ALA A 125 22.58 -2.47 5.72
CA ALA A 125 23.82 -3.19 5.97
C ALA A 125 24.34 -3.79 4.65
N ALA A 126 24.95 -2.95 3.81
CA ALA A 126 25.86 -3.35 2.74
C ALA A 126 26.83 -2.19 2.44
#